data_AF-A0A497K1W6-F1
#
_entry.id   AF-A0A497K1W6-F1
#
_cell.length_a   1.000
_cell.length_b   1.000
_cell.length_c   1.000
_cell.angle_alpha   90.00
_cell.angle_beta   90.00
_cell.angle_gamma   90.00
#
_symmetry.space_group_name_H-M   'P 1'
#
loop_
_entity.id
_entity.type
_entity.pdbx_description
1 polymer ?
#
loop_
_entity_poly.entity_id
_entity_poly.type
_entity_poly.pdbx_seq_one_letter_code
_entity_poly.pdbx_strand_id
1 'polypeptide(L)'
;MPLRSEDHLTLKVDSDGEEFTVHLDEDLKKYLLFLESSRMIKDREEAVLAALRIYKKLNMHEWLQYVYRLGDQRILIVSHRMLNDIFTSVSEAQLYEIARMSALKRRLIDPFDPELDLSEPSNWGVILNELENLGWAKFSSNGGEMIVEFLGVPIAFLTGYLETLFQAEFSVAPALDEGVYVLTLKGERREVWR
;
A
#
# COMPACT_ATOMS: atom_id res chain seq x y z
N MET A 1 -9.00 -43.88 -24.45
CA MET A 1 -8.77 -42.48 -24.01
C MET A 1 -8.24 -42.55 -22.58
N PRO A 2 -6.99 -42.15 -22.29
CA PRO A 2 -6.56 -42.08 -20.91
C PRO A 2 -7.16 -40.82 -20.26
N LEU A 3 -7.67 -41.01 -19.05
CA LEU A 3 -8.18 -39.96 -18.16
C LEU A 3 -7.06 -38.94 -17.91
N ARG A 4 -7.39 -37.66 -18.10
CA ARG A 4 -6.51 -36.51 -17.83
C ARG A 4 -6.07 -36.56 -16.36
N SER A 5 -4.79 -36.30 -16.09
CA SER A 5 -4.35 -36.05 -14.72
C SER A 5 -5.11 -34.81 -14.23
N GLU A 6 -5.87 -34.97 -13.16
CA GLU A 6 -6.41 -33.83 -12.44
C GLU A 6 -5.25 -33.22 -11.67
N ASP A 7 -4.61 -32.23 -12.27
CA ASP A 7 -3.54 -31.49 -11.61
C ASP A 7 -4.21 -30.58 -10.56
N HIS A 8 -4.11 -31.02 -9.31
CA HIS A 8 -4.53 -30.28 -8.12
C HIS A 8 -3.41 -29.33 -7.69
N LEU A 9 -3.77 -28.14 -7.20
CA LEU A 9 -2.81 -27.30 -6.49
C LEU A 9 -3.01 -27.57 -4.99
N THR A 10 -2.07 -28.31 -4.41
CA THR A 10 -2.04 -28.56 -2.96
C THR A 10 -1.24 -27.44 -2.30
N LEU A 11 -1.89 -26.66 -1.45
CA LEU A 11 -1.21 -25.64 -0.65
C LEU A 11 -0.86 -26.27 0.71
N LYS A 12 0.43 -26.31 1.06
CA LYS A 12 0.84 -26.75 2.40
C LYS A 12 0.95 -25.56 3.35
N VAL A 13 0.22 -25.62 4.45
CA VAL A 13 0.25 -24.58 5.50
C VAL A 13 1.10 -25.09 6.67
N ASP A 14 2.27 -24.49 6.85
CA ASP A 14 3.14 -24.76 8.00
C ASP A 14 2.61 -24.06 9.24
N SER A 15 1.75 -24.75 9.98
CA SER A 15 1.72 -24.65 11.45
C SER A 15 0.98 -25.81 12.15
N ASP A 16 0.22 -26.66 11.46
CA ASP A 16 -0.37 -27.88 12.05
C ASP A 16 -0.55 -29.07 11.07
N GLY A 17 0.01 -29.00 9.86
CA GLY A 17 -0.04 -30.12 8.90
C GLY A 17 -1.40 -30.34 8.22
N GLU A 18 -2.34 -29.40 8.33
CA GLU A 18 -3.58 -29.45 7.57
C GLU A 18 -3.32 -29.07 6.10
N GLU A 19 -3.46 -30.04 5.21
CA GLU A 19 -3.39 -29.83 3.75
C GLU A 19 -4.76 -29.39 3.23
N PHE A 20 -4.83 -28.18 2.68
CA PHE A 20 -6.05 -27.66 2.02
C PHE A 20 -5.85 -27.66 0.51
N THR A 21 -6.68 -28.41 -0.20
CA THR A 21 -6.63 -28.50 -1.68
C THR A 21 -7.72 -27.61 -2.27
N VAL A 22 -7.33 -26.71 -3.17
CA VAL A 22 -8.25 -25.82 -3.89
C VAL A 22 -8.36 -26.24 -5.34
N HIS A 23 -9.58 -26.44 -5.81
CA HIS A 23 -9.86 -26.66 -7.22
C HIS A 23 -9.89 -25.32 -7.96
N LEU A 24 -8.89 -25.09 -8.82
CA LEU A 24 -8.87 -23.95 -9.73
C LEU A 24 -9.66 -24.30 -11.00
N ASP A 25 -10.38 -23.33 -11.56
CA ASP A 25 -11.00 -23.48 -12.87
C ASP A 25 -9.94 -23.51 -13.99
N GLU A 26 -10.33 -24.02 -15.17
CA GLU A 26 -9.42 -24.19 -16.30
C GLU A 26 -8.84 -22.89 -16.85
N ASP A 27 -9.57 -21.78 -16.73
CA ASP A 27 -9.12 -20.49 -17.25
C ASP A 27 -8.05 -19.89 -16.32
N LEU A 28 -8.25 -19.97 -15.01
CA LEU A 28 -7.28 -19.55 -14.01
C LEU A 28 -6.01 -20.43 -14.08
N LYS A 29 -6.14 -21.73 -14.31
CA LYS A 29 -4.99 -22.63 -14.55
C LYS A 29 -4.18 -22.20 -15.78
N LYS A 30 -4.85 -21.99 -16.92
CA LYS A 30 -4.18 -21.53 -18.15
C LYS A 30 -3.49 -20.19 -17.94
N TYR A 31 -4.11 -19.28 -17.18
CA TYR A 31 -3.53 -18.00 -16.86
C TYR A 31 -2.26 -18.14 -16.00
N LEU A 32 -2.28 -18.95 -14.95
CA LEU A 32 -1.08 -19.22 -14.13
C LEU A 32 0.04 -19.86 -14.96
N LEU A 33 -0.27 -20.81 -15.84
CA LEU A 33 0.69 -21.41 -16.76
C LEU A 33 1.28 -20.39 -17.74
N PHE A 34 0.45 -19.47 -18.24
CA PHE A 34 0.90 -18.37 -19.08
C PHE A 34 1.87 -17.46 -18.34
N LEU A 35 1.57 -17.10 -17.09
CA LEU A 35 2.45 -16.24 -16.27
C LEU A 35 3.80 -16.91 -15.99
N GLU A 36 3.79 -18.21 -15.68
CA GLU A 36 4.99 -19.00 -15.41
C GLU A 36 5.86 -19.15 -16.67
N SER A 37 5.25 -19.54 -17.79
CA SER A 37 5.96 -19.67 -19.09
C SER A 37 6.52 -18.33 -19.60
N SER A 38 5.84 -17.21 -19.26
CA SER A 38 6.30 -15.85 -19.55
C SER A 38 7.34 -15.32 -18.54
N ARG A 39 7.73 -16.13 -17.55
CA ARG A 39 8.66 -15.78 -16.46
C ARG A 39 8.20 -14.57 -15.62
N MET A 40 6.90 -14.28 -15.59
CA MET A 40 6.32 -13.27 -14.72
C MET A 40 6.18 -13.77 -13.28
N ILE A 41 6.02 -15.08 -13.11
CA ILE A 41 6.09 -15.78 -11.82
C ILE A 41 7.11 -16.92 -11.92
N LYS A 42 7.76 -17.25 -10.81
CA LYS A 42 8.70 -18.38 -10.73
C LYS A 42 8.00 -19.70 -10.47
N ASP A 43 6.98 -19.65 -9.62
CA ASP A 43 6.25 -20.81 -9.14
C ASP A 43 4.78 -20.47 -8.94
N ARG A 44 3.89 -21.42 -9.29
CA ARG A 44 2.44 -21.23 -9.24
C ARG A 44 1.89 -21.28 -7.82
N GLU A 45 2.47 -22.11 -6.95
CA GLU A 45 2.07 -22.20 -5.53
C GLU A 45 2.43 -20.89 -4.81
N GLU A 46 3.65 -20.39 -4.98
CA GLU A 46 4.09 -19.11 -4.43
C GLU A 46 3.21 -17.95 -4.91
N ALA A 47 2.84 -17.93 -6.20
CA ALA A 47 1.96 -16.91 -6.75
C ALA A 47 0.56 -16.94 -6.13
N VAL A 48 -0.02 -18.12 -5.93
CA VAL A 48 -1.33 -18.29 -5.29
C VAL A 48 -1.28 -17.87 -3.83
N LEU A 49 -0.22 -18.26 -3.09
CA LEU A 49 -0.02 -17.83 -1.71
C LEU A 49 0.17 -16.30 -1.62
N ALA A 50 0.89 -15.69 -2.55
CA ALA A 50 1.04 -14.24 -2.63
C ALA A 50 -0.32 -13.56 -2.89
N ALA A 51 -1.14 -14.10 -3.80
CA ALA A 51 -2.48 -13.58 -4.06
C ALA A 51 -3.39 -13.67 -2.83
N LEU A 52 -3.35 -14.79 -2.08
CA LEU A 52 -4.11 -14.94 -0.84
C LEU A 52 -3.64 -13.98 0.27
N ARG A 53 -2.33 -13.71 0.35
CA ARG A 53 -1.78 -12.70 1.26
C ARG A 53 -2.30 -11.30 0.92
N ILE A 54 -2.37 -10.96 -0.37
CA ILE A 54 -2.94 -9.68 -0.84
C ILE A 54 -4.44 -9.62 -0.55
N TYR A 55 -5.18 -10.71 -0.83
CA TYR A 55 -6.61 -10.82 -0.53
C TYR A 55 -6.90 -10.52 0.95
N LYS A 56 -6.10 -11.08 1.86
CA LYS A 56 -6.17 -10.78 3.29
C LYS A 56 -5.81 -9.32 3.60
N LYS A 57 -4.67 -8.83 3.10
CA LYS A 57 -4.19 -7.46 3.38
C LYS A 57 -5.18 -6.37 2.97
N LEU A 58 -5.92 -6.59 1.88
CA LEU A 58 -6.85 -5.61 1.32
C LEU A 58 -8.32 -5.83 1.73
N ASN A 59 -8.59 -6.75 2.67
CA ASN A 59 -9.95 -7.12 3.07
C ASN A 59 -10.89 -7.40 1.88
N MET A 60 -10.39 -8.11 0.85
CA MET A 60 -11.13 -8.28 -0.41
C MET A 60 -12.47 -9.03 -0.26
N HIS A 61 -12.71 -9.69 0.87
CA HIS A 61 -14.01 -10.29 1.22
C HIS A 61 -15.13 -9.25 1.42
N GLU A 62 -14.79 -7.99 1.67
CA GLU A 62 -15.72 -6.87 1.77
C GLU A 62 -16.03 -6.22 0.40
N TRP A 63 -15.34 -6.65 -0.66
CA TRP A 63 -15.47 -6.05 -1.98
C TRP A 63 -16.69 -6.61 -2.72
N LEU A 64 -17.47 -5.72 -3.32
CA LEU A 64 -18.51 -6.07 -4.30
C LEU A 64 -17.95 -5.84 -5.71
N GLN A 65 -18.56 -6.46 -6.72
CA GLN A 65 -18.11 -6.38 -8.13
C GLN A 65 -17.83 -4.96 -8.64
N TYR A 66 -18.46 -3.93 -8.04
CA TYR A 66 -18.30 -2.52 -8.40
C TYR A 66 -18.07 -1.60 -7.19
N VAL A 67 -17.85 -2.15 -5.99
CA VAL A 67 -17.60 -1.38 -4.77
C VAL A 67 -16.44 -1.99 -4.01
N TYR A 68 -15.29 -1.32 -4.04
CA TYR A 68 -14.12 -1.70 -3.24
C TYR A 68 -14.18 -0.97 -1.90
N ARG A 69 -13.87 -1.69 -0.82
CA ARG A 69 -13.91 -1.17 0.55
C ARG A 69 -12.68 -1.61 1.33
N LEU A 70 -12.22 -0.75 2.22
CA LEU A 70 -11.26 -1.10 3.25
C LEU A 70 -11.90 -0.67 4.58
N GLY A 71 -12.58 -1.61 5.26
CA GLY A 71 -13.44 -1.26 6.38
C GLY A 71 -14.68 -0.48 5.93
N ASP A 72 -14.96 0.67 6.56
CA ASP A 72 -16.10 1.53 6.21
C ASP A 72 -15.81 2.49 5.05
N GLN A 73 -14.54 2.66 4.67
CA GLN A 73 -14.12 3.53 3.58
C GLN A 73 -14.31 2.88 2.21
N ARG A 74 -14.84 3.65 1.26
CA ARG A 74 -14.87 3.26 -0.16
C ARG A 74 -13.55 3.62 -0.83
N ILE A 75 -12.95 2.66 -1.50
CA ILE A 75 -11.69 2.83 -2.24
C ILE A 75 -11.97 2.82 -3.75
N LEU A 76 -11.18 3.59 -4.50
CA LEU A 76 -11.17 3.58 -5.96
C LEU A 76 -9.78 3.16 -6.43
N ILE A 77 -9.75 2.19 -7.34
CA ILE A 77 -8.52 1.83 -8.05
C ILE A 77 -8.42 2.75 -9.26
N VAL A 78 -7.41 3.61 -9.28
CA VAL A 78 -7.18 4.58 -10.35
C VAL A 78 -5.85 4.33 -11.05
N SER A 79 -5.80 4.60 -12.35
CA SER A 79 -4.54 4.54 -13.10
C SER A 79 -3.60 5.62 -12.60
N HIS A 80 -2.38 5.24 -12.22
CA HIS A 80 -1.34 6.16 -11.77
C HIS A 80 -1.10 7.29 -12.79
N ARG A 81 -1.12 6.98 -14.08
CA ARG A 81 -0.92 7.98 -15.15
C ARG A 81 -1.99 9.06 -15.12
N MET A 82 -3.26 8.65 -15.00
CA MET A 82 -4.39 9.57 -14.94
C MET A 82 -4.31 10.44 -13.69
N LEU A 83 -3.94 9.87 -12.55
CA LEU A 83 -3.79 10.61 -11.31
C LEU A 83 -2.60 11.61 -11.40
N ASN A 84 -1.52 11.23 -12.06
CA ASN A 84 -0.37 12.11 -12.28
C ASN A 84 -0.69 13.29 -13.20
N ASP A 85 -1.53 13.11 -14.22
CA ASP A 85 -2.01 14.22 -15.06
C ASP A 85 -2.77 15.27 -14.23
N ILE A 86 -3.49 14.84 -13.18
CA ILE A 86 -4.14 15.75 -12.23
C ILE A 86 -3.10 16.44 -11.35
N PHE A 87 -2.17 15.68 -10.76
CA PHE A 87 -1.16 16.25 -9.86
C PHE A 87 -0.25 17.27 -10.55
N THR A 88 0.13 17.03 -11.79
CA THR A 88 0.98 17.95 -12.58
C THR A 88 0.28 19.25 -12.95
N SER A 89 -1.05 19.32 -12.83
CA SER A 89 -1.83 20.56 -13.02
C SER A 89 -1.84 21.48 -11.79
N VAL A 90 -1.28 21.02 -10.67
CA VAL A 90 -1.30 21.70 -9.36
C VAL A 90 0.14 21.96 -8.90
N SER A 91 0.39 23.14 -8.33
CA SER A 91 1.73 23.45 -7.81
C SER A 91 2.08 22.60 -6.58
N GLU A 92 3.37 22.36 -6.32
CA GLU A 92 3.83 21.59 -5.14
C GLU A 92 3.31 22.15 -3.82
N ALA A 93 3.31 23.48 -3.65
CA ALA A 93 2.78 24.13 -2.45
C ALA A 93 1.28 23.86 -2.26
N GLN A 94 0.50 23.85 -3.34
CA GLN A 94 -0.92 23.49 -3.28
C GLN A 94 -1.13 22.01 -3.01
N LEU A 95 -0.32 21.12 -3.62
CA LEU A 95 -0.38 19.67 -3.34
C LEU A 95 -0.11 19.38 -1.87
N TYR A 96 0.90 20.04 -1.30
CA TYR A 96 1.23 19.95 0.12
C TYR A 96 0.04 20.40 1.00
N GLU A 97 -0.60 21.53 0.70
CA GLU A 97 -1.76 22.00 1.47
C GLU A 97 -2.99 21.10 1.30
N ILE A 98 -3.24 20.57 0.11
CA ILE A 98 -4.32 19.60 -0.12
C ILE A 98 -4.07 18.34 0.72
N ALA A 99 -2.83 17.86 0.75
CA ALA A 99 -2.44 16.70 1.55
C ALA A 99 -2.61 16.95 3.05
N ARG A 100 -2.17 18.11 3.54
CA ARG A 100 -2.36 18.54 4.94
C ARG A 100 -3.84 18.55 5.31
N MET A 101 -4.69 19.18 4.50
CA MET A 101 -6.13 19.20 4.77
C MET A 101 -6.77 17.81 4.72
N SER A 102 -6.26 16.92 3.87
CA SER A 102 -6.75 15.54 3.75
C SER A 102 -6.36 14.70 4.97
N ALA A 103 -5.11 14.82 5.43
CA ALA A 103 -4.62 14.20 6.66
C ALA A 103 -5.38 14.70 7.90
N LEU A 104 -5.63 16.01 7.98
CA LEU A 104 -6.37 16.61 9.09
C LEU A 104 -7.81 16.09 9.15
N LYS A 105 -8.50 16.02 8.01
CA LYS A 105 -9.86 15.45 7.93
C LYS A 105 -9.88 14.01 8.40
N ARG A 106 -8.90 13.19 7.96
CA ARG A 106 -8.76 11.81 8.42
C ARG A 106 -8.61 11.76 9.94
N ARG A 107 -7.70 12.55 10.52
CA ARG A 107 -7.45 12.57 11.97
C ARG A 107 -8.69 12.98 12.80
N LEU A 108 -9.52 13.89 12.28
CA LEU A 108 -10.65 14.46 13.03
C LEU A 108 -11.99 13.76 12.81
N ILE A 109 -12.25 13.29 11.59
CA ILE A 109 -13.57 12.81 11.18
C ILE A 109 -13.60 11.29 11.11
N ASP A 110 -12.47 10.67 10.74
CA ASP A 110 -12.40 9.24 10.44
C ASP A 110 -11.04 8.67 10.89
N PRO A 111 -10.77 8.68 12.22
CA PRO A 111 -9.52 8.17 12.75
C PRO A 111 -9.44 6.66 12.51
N PHE A 112 -8.36 6.22 11.87
CA PHE A 112 -8.08 4.80 11.60
C PHE A 112 -8.17 3.96 12.88
N ASP A 113 -7.61 4.49 13.97
CA ASP A 113 -7.72 3.96 15.32
C ASP A 113 -7.71 5.15 16.30
N PRO A 114 -8.81 5.41 17.03
CA PRO A 114 -8.88 6.51 18.00
C PRO A 114 -7.87 6.41 19.15
N GLU A 115 -7.35 5.22 19.44
CA GLU A 115 -6.38 4.98 20.52
C GLU A 115 -4.93 5.10 20.04
N LEU A 116 -4.70 5.15 18.72
CA LEU A 116 -3.37 5.23 18.14
C LEU A 116 -2.85 6.66 18.12
N ASP A 117 -1.92 6.97 19.02
CA ASP A 117 -1.23 8.25 19.02
C ASP A 117 -0.16 8.31 17.93
N LEU A 118 -0.45 9.01 16.84
CA LEU A 118 0.46 9.18 15.71
C LEU A 118 1.55 10.23 15.95
N SER A 119 1.50 10.99 17.04
CA SER A 119 2.63 11.85 17.42
C SER A 119 3.83 11.05 17.91
N GLU A 120 3.61 9.81 18.36
CA GLU A 120 4.65 8.88 18.81
C GLU A 120 5.28 8.12 17.63
N PRO A 121 6.59 8.26 17.35
CA PRO A 121 7.25 7.63 16.21
C PRO A 121 7.16 6.10 16.17
N SER A 122 7.01 5.45 17.33
CA SER A 122 6.82 3.99 17.42
C SER A 122 5.55 3.51 16.72
N ASN A 123 4.57 4.39 16.54
CA ASN A 123 3.26 4.07 15.97
C ASN A 123 3.18 4.33 14.46
N TRP A 124 4.16 5.04 13.89
CA TRP A 124 4.13 5.44 12.47
C TRP A 124 4.06 4.25 11.51
N GLY A 125 4.68 3.12 11.88
CA GLY A 125 4.70 1.90 11.06
C GLY A 125 3.31 1.38 10.69
N VAL A 126 2.29 1.63 11.50
CA VAL A 126 0.89 1.26 11.22
C VAL A 126 0.39 1.99 9.99
N ILE A 127 0.53 3.33 9.98
CA ILE A 127 0.10 4.19 8.88
C ILE A 127 0.96 3.95 7.65
N LEU A 128 2.27 3.83 7.80
CA LEU A 128 3.16 3.58 6.67
C LEU A 128 2.78 2.28 5.95
N ASN A 129 2.59 1.17 6.69
CA ASN A 129 2.16 -0.09 6.10
C ASN A 129 0.79 0.00 5.41
N GLU A 130 -0.16 0.77 5.95
CA GLU A 130 -1.42 1.04 5.27
C GLU A 130 -1.21 1.76 3.93
N LEU A 131 -0.41 2.83 3.93
CA LEU A 131 -0.08 3.58 2.72
C LEU A 131 0.67 2.73 1.68
N GLU A 132 1.53 1.80 2.11
CA GLU A 132 2.14 0.81 1.21
C GLU A 132 1.09 -0.11 0.58
N ASN A 133 0.14 -0.61 1.37
CA ASN A 133 -0.93 -1.47 0.86
C ASN A 133 -1.85 -0.72 -0.13
N LEU A 134 -1.99 0.60 0.04
CA LEU A 134 -2.70 1.49 -0.90
C LEU A 134 -1.85 1.90 -2.11
N GLY A 135 -0.58 1.48 -2.19
CA GLY A 135 0.30 1.76 -3.32
C GLY A 135 0.85 3.18 -3.36
N TRP A 136 0.94 3.88 -2.22
CA TRP A 136 1.43 5.26 -2.17
C TRP A 136 2.96 5.35 -2.28
N ALA A 137 3.66 4.42 -1.64
CA ALA A 137 5.11 4.28 -1.69
C ALA A 137 5.51 2.96 -1.05
N LYS A 138 6.81 2.66 -1.05
CA LYS A 138 7.45 1.72 -0.14
C LYS A 138 8.30 2.50 0.86
N PHE A 139 8.17 2.18 2.13
CA PHE A 139 8.88 2.82 3.23
C PHE A 139 9.89 1.86 3.84
N SER A 140 11.05 2.37 4.21
CA SER A 140 11.99 1.65 5.06
C SER A 140 12.67 2.62 6.02
N SER A 141 13.11 2.10 7.17
CA SER A 141 13.84 2.88 8.16
C SER A 141 15.31 2.54 8.12
N ASN A 142 16.17 3.56 8.09
CA ASN A 142 17.61 3.39 8.21
C ASN A 142 18.18 4.49 9.13
N GLY A 143 18.69 4.13 10.30
CA GLY A 143 19.41 5.07 11.17
C GLY A 143 18.61 6.29 11.65
N GLY A 144 17.28 6.19 11.75
CA GLY A 144 16.40 7.31 12.13
C GLY A 144 15.91 8.15 10.94
N GLU A 145 16.29 7.79 9.72
CA GLU A 145 15.74 8.35 8.49
C GLU A 145 14.71 7.41 7.89
N MET A 146 13.71 7.99 7.22
CA MET A 146 12.72 7.26 6.44
C MET A 146 13.11 7.31 4.96
N ILE A 147 13.43 6.16 4.39
CA ILE A 147 13.67 6.01 2.96
C ILE A 147 12.34 5.70 2.29
N VAL A 148 12.03 6.43 1.23
CA VAL A 148 10.80 6.33 0.46
C VAL A 148 11.14 5.99 -0.98
N GLU A 149 10.60 4.87 -1.45
CA GLU A 149 10.81 4.34 -2.80
C GLU A 149 9.46 4.16 -3.52
N PHE A 150 9.47 4.04 -4.85
CA PHE A 150 8.29 3.69 -5.66
C PHE A 150 7.06 4.59 -5.40
N LEU A 151 7.27 5.91 -5.37
CA LEU A 151 6.19 6.88 -5.17
C LEU A 151 5.04 6.70 -6.17
N GLY A 152 3.85 6.44 -5.64
CA GLY A 152 2.57 6.49 -6.35
C GLY A 152 1.85 7.84 -6.23
N VAL A 153 2.37 8.75 -5.41
CA VAL A 153 1.93 10.15 -5.27
C VAL A 153 3.13 11.09 -5.26
N PRO A 154 2.99 12.37 -5.66
CA PRO A 154 4.07 13.34 -5.61
C PRO A 154 4.65 13.50 -4.21
N ILE A 155 5.97 13.68 -4.12
CA ILE A 155 6.66 13.80 -2.83
C ILE A 155 6.10 14.92 -1.95
N ALA A 156 5.77 16.08 -2.53
CA ALA A 156 5.17 17.20 -1.81
C ALA A 156 3.82 16.83 -1.16
N PHE A 157 3.00 16.02 -1.85
CA PHE A 157 1.74 15.51 -1.30
C PHE A 157 2.01 14.53 -0.16
N LEU A 158 2.90 13.56 -0.35
CA LEU A 158 3.25 12.60 0.69
C LEU A 158 3.78 13.29 1.95
N THR A 159 4.72 14.23 1.80
CA THR A 159 5.30 14.99 2.92
C THR A 159 4.22 15.77 3.68
N GLY A 160 3.36 16.52 2.99
CA GLY A 160 2.28 17.26 3.64
C GLY A 160 1.30 16.35 4.40
N TYR A 161 1.03 15.16 3.87
CA TYR A 161 0.19 14.17 4.52
C TYR A 161 0.84 13.61 5.79
N LEU A 162 2.08 13.13 5.69
CA LEU A 162 2.81 12.50 6.80
C LEU A 162 3.12 13.50 7.92
N GLU A 163 3.61 14.69 7.61
CA GLU A 163 3.91 15.73 8.62
C GLU A 163 2.67 16.11 9.44
N THR A 164 1.50 16.09 8.82
CA THR A 164 0.23 16.42 9.47
C THR A 164 -0.29 15.28 10.35
N LEU A 165 -0.24 14.04 9.85
CA LEU A 165 -0.63 12.88 10.64
C LEU A 165 0.30 12.68 11.84
N PHE A 166 1.60 12.79 11.61
CA PHE A 166 2.64 12.51 12.61
C PHE A 166 2.96 13.70 13.52
N GLN A 167 2.38 14.88 13.26
CA GLN A 167 2.71 16.13 13.98
C GLN A 167 4.22 16.37 14.03
N ALA A 168 4.89 16.11 12.91
CA ALA A 168 6.33 16.14 12.77
C ALA A 168 6.72 16.95 11.53
N GLU A 169 7.94 17.48 11.51
CA GLU A 169 8.52 18.14 10.33
C GLU A 169 9.64 17.28 9.77
N PHE A 170 9.66 17.11 8.45
CA PHE A 170 10.69 16.36 7.74
C PHE A 170 11.45 17.28 6.79
N SER A 171 12.79 17.14 6.73
CA SER A 171 13.50 17.54 5.53
C SER A 171 13.47 16.43 4.51
N VAL A 172 13.18 16.79 3.26
CA VAL A 172 13.17 15.88 2.13
C VAL A 172 14.45 16.10 1.32
N ALA A 173 15.19 15.03 1.06
CA ALA A 173 16.31 15.04 0.13
C ALA A 173 16.14 13.90 -0.90
N PRO A 174 16.35 14.15 -2.20
CA PRO A 174 16.48 13.06 -3.16
C PRO A 174 17.74 12.25 -2.84
N ALA A 175 17.65 10.93 -2.92
CA ALA A 175 18.82 10.06 -2.86
C ALA A 175 19.56 10.07 -4.21
N LEU A 176 20.71 9.39 -4.26
CA LEU A 176 21.50 9.26 -5.49
C LEU A 176 20.77 8.47 -6.59
N ASP A 177 19.87 7.56 -6.20
CA ASP A 177 19.05 6.78 -7.11
C ASP A 177 17.76 7.55 -7.46
N GLU A 178 17.44 7.61 -8.76
CA GLU A 178 16.24 8.28 -9.24
C GLU A 178 14.97 7.68 -8.62
N GLY A 179 14.07 8.55 -8.13
CA GLY A 179 12.81 8.14 -7.54
C GLY A 179 12.89 7.65 -6.09
N VAL A 180 14.05 7.79 -5.44
CA VAL A 180 14.24 7.51 -4.01
C VAL A 180 14.40 8.82 -3.24
N TYR A 181 13.70 8.94 -2.11
CA TYR A 181 13.73 10.11 -1.23
C TYR A 181 14.07 9.70 0.20
N VAL A 182 14.80 10.57 0.88
CA VAL A 182 15.12 10.45 2.30
C VAL A 182 14.39 11.55 3.05
N LEU A 183 13.56 11.14 4.01
CA LEU A 183 12.87 12.01 4.96
C LEU A 183 13.60 11.94 6.29
N THR A 184 14.21 13.05 6.69
CA THR A 184 14.91 13.17 7.97
C THR A 184 14.09 14.04 8.93
N LEU A 185 13.77 13.52 10.11
CA LEU A 185 13.02 14.23 11.14
C LEU A 185 13.77 15.52 11.57
N LYS A 186 13.10 16.66 11.49
CA LYS A 186 13.63 17.97 11.92
C LYS A 186 13.14 18.38 13.30
N GLY A 187 11.96 17.93 13.70
CA GLY A 187 11.37 18.22 14.99
C GLY A 187 9.87 17.98 15.00
N GLU A 188 9.25 18.42 16.09
CA GLU A 188 7.80 18.41 16.24
C GLU A 188 7.17 19.57 15.45
N ARG A 189 6.06 19.29 14.80
CA ARG A 189 5.22 20.30 14.18
C ARG A 189 4.16 20.74 15.17
N ARG A 190 4.29 21.95 15.70
CA ARG A 190 3.21 22.59 16.47
C ARG A 190 2.18 23.15 15.49
N GLU A 191 1.09 22.42 15.25
CA GLU A 191 -0.03 22.99 14.49
C GLU A 191 -0.60 24.21 15.22
N VAL A 192 -0.51 25.37 14.59
CA VAL A 192 -1.21 26.58 15.03
C VAL A 192 -2.59 26.56 14.39
N TRP A 193 -3.57 26.10 15.16
CA TRP A 193 -4.99 26.14 14.82
C TRP A 193 -5.41 27.60 14.53
N ARG A 194 -5.84 27.90 13.32
CA ARG A 194 -6.50 29.16 12.97
C ARG A 194 -7.71 28.90 12.09
#